data_AF-A0AA86NSR0-F1
#
_entry.id   AF-A0AA86NSR0-F1
#
_cell.length_a   1.000
_cell.length_b   1.000
_cell.length_c   1.000
_cell.angle_alpha   90.00
_cell.angle_beta   90.00
_cell.angle_gamma   90.00
#
_symmetry.space_group_name_H-M   'P 1'
#
loop_
_entity.id
_entity.type
_entity.pdbx_description
1 polymer ?
#
loop_
_entity_poly.entity_id
_entity_poly.type
_entity_poly.pdbx_seq_one_letter_code
_entity_poly.pdbx_strand_id
1 'polypeptide(L)'
;MNTNQFLYFRDIKNDVKPQHEDTFSAPADALFFQKFVKHLLTPHTDACMAECFTQFDAHCRLPLQAQRFLADPETISVFKTYFEKNVRFQPVLATCLVHLFENKSACLFQKLESQVTDDILGLIFDNLIQHPKLILILEQIWENKKLIDLNESNYLIKFEEYLYKAQSKEEVRQQQLRDHVGGVCSCLSILTQLSLQQQAKCLQLMQKYVFKILLLHVPNEELIQVLQFIQIQVLSDPKICCYLVQDNFCETLMKFTDSFNTEIQILSINLISLTIQHYPESLSFYKAQMDKLASTILYIVSGEDDLALSRIAMDVQRLKDGPLRATLQFDEIIKVLIQKQAWGEGVDGEY
;
A
#
# COMPACT_ATOMS: atom_id res chain seq x y z
N MET A 1 47.32 -13.91 15.99
CA MET A 1 47.22 -13.89 14.51
C MET A 1 47.14 -15.31 14.02
N ASN A 2 45.97 -15.75 13.54
CA ASN A 2 45.82 -16.64 12.39
C ASN A 2 44.36 -16.60 11.95
N THR A 3 44.12 -15.59 11.12
CA THR A 3 43.01 -15.40 10.19
C THR A 3 42.97 -16.53 9.14
N ASN A 4 41.78 -16.72 8.57
CA ASN A 4 41.50 -17.39 7.28
C ASN A 4 41.44 -18.92 7.30
N GLN A 5 40.22 -19.45 7.47
CA GLN A 5 39.76 -20.63 6.71
C GLN A 5 38.23 -20.69 6.56
N PHE A 6 37.56 -19.54 6.66
CA PHE A 6 36.22 -19.37 6.10
C PHE A 6 36.35 -19.28 4.59
N LEU A 7 35.46 -19.97 3.87
CA LEU A 7 35.34 -20.05 2.41
C LEU A 7 36.39 -20.93 1.72
N TYR A 8 36.06 -22.20 1.45
CA TYR A 8 36.21 -22.78 0.11
C TYR A 8 35.18 -23.91 -0.09
N PHE A 9 34.26 -23.65 -1.02
CA PHE A 9 33.76 -24.57 -2.03
C PHE A 9 34.27 -26.02 -1.88
N ARG A 10 33.49 -26.86 -1.18
CA ARG A 10 33.60 -28.31 -1.36
C ARG A 10 32.51 -28.73 -2.32
N ASP A 11 32.91 -29.49 -3.33
CA ASP A 11 32.00 -30.17 -4.24
C ASP A 11 31.26 -31.27 -3.46
N ILE A 12 30.09 -30.91 -2.92
CA ILE A 12 29.29 -31.73 -1.97
C ILE A 12 28.79 -33.03 -2.60
N LYS A 13 28.91 -33.19 -3.93
CA LYS A 13 28.51 -34.43 -4.61
C LYS A 13 29.31 -35.66 -4.17
N ASN A 14 30.53 -35.50 -3.64
CA ASN A 14 31.48 -36.61 -3.52
C ASN A 14 31.91 -37.00 -2.09
N ASP A 15 31.60 -36.22 -1.05
CA ASP A 15 32.02 -36.57 0.33
C ASP A 15 31.09 -36.00 1.41
N VAL A 16 30.05 -36.78 1.77
CA VAL A 16 29.04 -36.42 2.77
C VAL A 16 29.52 -36.85 4.16
N LYS A 17 30.53 -36.18 4.71
CA LYS A 17 30.84 -36.35 6.15
C LYS A 17 29.90 -35.48 6.99
N PRO A 18 29.47 -35.94 8.18
CA PRO A 18 28.63 -35.15 9.08
C PRO A 18 29.33 -33.83 9.40
N GLN A 19 28.70 -32.71 9.09
CA GLN A 19 29.19 -31.40 9.52
C GLN A 19 28.91 -31.23 11.00
N HIS A 20 29.77 -30.48 11.70
CA HIS A 20 29.53 -30.11 13.10
C HIS A 20 28.20 -29.35 13.20
N GLU A 21 27.48 -29.50 14.31
CA GLU A 21 26.14 -28.91 14.48
C GLU A 21 26.13 -27.37 14.37
N ASP A 22 27.29 -26.75 14.56
CA ASP A 22 27.48 -25.31 14.60
C ASP A 22 28.01 -24.73 13.27
N THR A 23 28.20 -25.57 12.23
CA THR A 23 28.57 -25.12 10.90
C THR A 23 27.34 -25.05 9.99
N PHE A 24 27.07 -23.84 9.49
CA PHE A 24 26.06 -23.60 8.48
C PHE A 24 26.56 -24.11 7.12
N SER A 25 25.87 -25.08 6.56
CA SER A 25 26.25 -25.73 5.30
C SER A 25 25.61 -25.06 4.09
N ALA A 26 26.26 -25.25 2.94
CA ALA A 26 25.86 -24.90 1.58
C ALA A 26 24.35 -25.00 1.26
N PRO A 27 23.88 -24.32 0.18
CA PRO A 27 22.46 -24.10 -0.18
C PRO A 27 21.49 -25.31 -0.25
N ALA A 28 21.97 -26.54 -0.02
CA ALA A 28 21.20 -27.78 -0.06
C ALA A 28 21.19 -28.56 1.27
N ASP A 29 21.63 -27.97 2.39
CA ASP A 29 21.56 -28.64 3.70
C ASP A 29 20.11 -28.92 4.11
N ALA A 30 19.79 -30.20 4.34
CA ALA A 30 18.46 -30.63 4.77
C ALA A 30 18.16 -30.26 6.23
N LEU A 31 19.19 -30.02 7.04
CA LEU A 31 19.08 -29.66 8.46
C LEU A 31 19.26 -28.16 8.70
N PHE A 32 19.35 -27.36 7.62
CA PHE A 32 19.65 -25.93 7.73
C PHE A 32 18.72 -25.20 8.69
N PHE A 33 17.40 -25.36 8.54
CA PHE A 33 16.43 -24.64 9.38
C PHE A 33 16.46 -25.07 10.84
N GLN A 34 16.76 -26.34 11.14
CA GLN A 34 16.96 -26.81 12.51
C GLN A 34 18.19 -26.16 13.15
N LYS A 35 19.31 -26.09 12.41
CA LYS A 35 20.52 -25.39 12.88
C LYS A 35 20.28 -23.89 13.03
N PHE A 36 19.55 -23.29 12.10
CA PHE A 36 19.16 -21.88 12.14
C PHE A 36 18.33 -21.58 13.39
N VAL A 37 17.30 -22.37 13.67
CA VAL A 37 16.47 -22.27 14.88
C VAL A 37 17.33 -22.39 16.15
N LYS A 38 18.24 -23.38 16.21
CA LYS A 38 19.18 -23.52 17.34
C LYS A 38 19.97 -22.23 17.54
N HIS A 39 20.52 -21.65 16.47
CA HIS A 39 21.28 -20.39 16.54
C HIS A 39 20.45 -19.17 16.92
N LEU A 40 19.14 -19.12 16.62
CA LEU A 40 18.27 -18.06 17.12
C LEU A 40 17.98 -18.18 18.62
N LEU A 41 18.02 -19.40 19.16
CA LEU A 41 17.70 -19.67 20.57
C LEU A 41 18.92 -19.60 21.50
N THR A 42 20.14 -19.71 20.96
CA THR A 42 21.38 -19.67 21.74
C THR A 42 22.13 -18.33 21.65
N PRO A 43 22.86 -17.92 22.69
CA PRO A 43 23.69 -16.71 22.61
C PRO A 43 24.83 -16.88 21.59
N HIS A 44 24.96 -15.92 20.67
CA HIS A 44 26.04 -15.87 19.69
C HIS A 44 26.63 -14.47 19.55
N THR A 45 27.80 -14.39 18.93
CA THR A 45 28.42 -13.11 18.58
C THR A 45 27.70 -12.49 17.38
N ASP A 46 27.76 -11.16 17.27
CA ASP A 46 27.15 -10.45 16.15
C ASP A 46 27.67 -10.90 14.78
N ALA A 47 28.97 -11.21 14.70
CA ALA A 47 29.59 -11.68 13.48
C ALA A 47 29.02 -13.04 13.05
N CYS A 48 28.79 -13.93 14.02
CA CYS A 48 28.15 -15.22 13.78
C CYS A 48 26.69 -15.05 13.31
N MET A 49 25.93 -14.14 13.94
CA MET A 49 24.56 -13.84 13.53
C MET A 49 24.47 -13.17 12.15
N ALA A 50 25.39 -12.27 11.81
CA ALA A 50 25.44 -11.66 10.50
C ALA A 50 25.72 -12.69 9.38
N GLU A 51 26.65 -13.62 9.63
CA GLU A 51 26.91 -14.73 8.70
C GLU A 51 25.71 -15.67 8.61
N CYS A 52 25.09 -16.02 9.74
CA CYS A 52 23.86 -16.81 9.80
C CYS A 52 22.74 -16.21 8.92
N PHE A 53 22.50 -14.90 9.02
CA PHE A 53 21.49 -14.23 8.20
C PHE A 53 21.87 -14.13 6.72
N THR A 54 23.16 -13.98 6.42
CA THR A 54 23.65 -14.04 5.02
C THR A 54 23.35 -15.40 4.40
N GLN A 55 23.56 -16.47 5.16
CA GLN A 55 23.25 -17.83 4.69
C GLN A 55 21.75 -18.09 4.62
N PHE A 56 20.97 -17.58 5.58
CA PHE A 56 19.51 -17.62 5.54
C PHE A 56 18.97 -16.90 4.29
N ASP A 57 19.49 -15.73 3.94
CA ASP A 57 19.12 -14.99 2.73
C ASP A 57 19.33 -15.81 1.46
N ALA A 58 20.49 -16.44 1.34
CA ALA A 58 20.81 -17.30 0.21
C ALA A 58 19.86 -18.49 0.09
N HIS A 59 19.40 -19.06 1.21
CA HIS A 59 18.41 -20.14 1.23
C HIS A 59 16.99 -19.65 0.93
N CYS A 60 16.61 -18.45 1.38
CA CYS A 60 15.29 -17.85 1.09
C CYS A 60 15.07 -17.66 -0.41
N ARG A 61 16.15 -17.41 -1.16
CA ARG A 61 16.11 -17.26 -2.62
C ARG A 61 15.89 -18.58 -3.38
N LEU A 62 15.88 -19.73 -2.70
CA LEU A 62 15.70 -21.04 -3.32
C LEU A 62 14.27 -21.54 -3.10
N PRO A 63 13.48 -21.81 -4.16
CA PRO A 63 12.07 -22.17 -4.02
C PRO A 63 11.80 -23.34 -3.07
N LEU A 64 12.58 -24.42 -3.14
CA LEU A 64 12.43 -25.61 -2.29
C LEU A 64 12.73 -25.35 -0.80
N GLN A 65 13.69 -24.46 -0.52
CA GLN A 65 14.04 -24.10 0.85
C GLN A 65 13.01 -23.15 1.44
N ALA A 66 12.45 -22.23 0.63
CA ALA A 66 11.30 -21.43 1.03
C ALA A 66 10.09 -22.31 1.44
N GLN A 67 9.82 -23.40 0.70
CA GLN A 67 8.73 -24.34 1.10
C GLN A 67 9.03 -25.01 2.43
N ARG A 68 10.29 -25.42 2.67
CA ARG A 68 10.70 -26.08 3.91
C ARG A 68 10.63 -25.16 5.12
N PHE A 69 11.04 -23.90 4.97
CA PHE A 69 10.87 -22.88 6.01
C PHE A 69 9.40 -22.71 6.37
N LEU A 70 8.54 -22.61 5.35
CA LEU A 70 7.10 -22.38 5.52
C LEU A 70 6.33 -23.61 6.03
N ALA A 71 6.86 -24.82 5.81
CA ALA A 71 6.23 -26.05 6.24
C ALA A 71 6.38 -26.35 7.75
N ASP A 72 7.24 -25.63 8.46
CA ASP A 72 7.53 -25.87 9.87
C ASP A 72 7.07 -24.69 10.75
N PRO A 73 5.94 -24.84 11.48
CA PRO A 73 5.42 -23.81 12.38
C PRO A 73 6.40 -23.41 13.49
N GLU A 74 7.25 -24.34 13.96
CA GLU A 74 8.22 -24.07 15.01
C GLU A 74 9.29 -23.09 14.51
N THR A 75 9.81 -23.33 13.30
CA THR A 75 10.78 -22.43 12.65
C THR A 75 10.24 -21.00 12.52
N ILE A 76 8.98 -20.85 12.14
CA ILE A 76 8.34 -19.55 11.96
C ILE A 76 8.11 -18.85 13.31
N SER A 77 7.67 -19.60 14.32
CA SER A 77 7.46 -19.08 15.68
C SER A 77 8.76 -18.57 16.32
N VAL A 78 9.85 -19.34 16.18
CA VAL A 78 11.17 -18.93 16.67
C VAL A 78 11.68 -17.72 15.90
N PHE A 79 11.53 -17.69 14.58
CA PHE A 79 11.89 -16.55 13.75
C PHE A 79 11.14 -15.28 14.19
N LYS A 80 9.81 -15.35 14.33
CA LYS A 80 8.96 -14.24 14.78
C LYS A 80 9.40 -13.73 16.15
N THR A 81 9.58 -14.63 17.11
CA THR A 81 10.04 -14.29 18.46
C THR A 81 11.41 -13.61 18.44
N TYR A 82 12.34 -14.08 17.61
CA TYR A 82 13.66 -13.47 17.49
C TYR A 82 13.58 -12.10 16.83
N PHE A 83 12.77 -11.95 15.78
CA PHE A 83 12.52 -10.68 15.09
C PHE A 83 12.02 -9.61 16.06
N GLU A 84 11.00 -9.95 16.87
CA GLU A 84 10.42 -9.03 17.85
C GLU A 84 11.42 -8.59 18.94
N LYS A 85 12.29 -9.51 19.38
CA LYS A 85 13.24 -9.25 20.47
C LYS A 85 14.52 -8.57 20.03
N ASN A 86 14.94 -8.71 18.76
CA ASN A 86 16.27 -8.29 18.30
C ASN A 86 16.21 -7.16 17.27
N VAL A 87 15.88 -5.95 17.74
CA VAL A 87 15.74 -4.73 16.92
C VAL A 87 16.91 -4.51 15.95
N ARG A 88 18.14 -4.81 16.38
CA ARG A 88 19.35 -4.64 15.56
C ARG A 88 19.32 -5.40 14.23
N PHE A 89 18.78 -6.61 14.22
CA PHE A 89 18.81 -7.48 13.04
C PHE A 89 17.50 -7.46 12.25
N GLN A 90 16.46 -6.79 12.75
CA GLN A 90 15.18 -6.68 12.06
C GLN A 90 15.27 -6.21 10.60
N PRO A 91 16.10 -5.21 10.22
CA PRO A 91 16.18 -4.80 8.81
C PRO A 91 16.67 -5.91 7.87
N VAL A 92 17.64 -6.71 8.34
CA VAL A 92 18.19 -7.83 7.58
C VAL A 92 17.14 -8.95 7.49
N LEU A 93 16.52 -9.29 8.62
CA LEU A 93 15.48 -10.30 8.70
C LEU A 93 14.26 -9.95 7.82
N ALA A 94 13.84 -8.69 7.80
CA ALA A 94 12.75 -8.21 6.96
C ALA A 94 13.08 -8.37 5.47
N THR A 95 14.33 -8.09 5.10
CA THR A 95 14.82 -8.29 3.73
C THR A 95 14.83 -9.78 3.35
N CYS A 96 15.32 -10.66 4.23
CA CYS A 96 15.29 -12.10 3.99
C CYS A 96 13.85 -12.64 3.85
N LEU A 97 12.92 -12.12 4.66
CA LEU A 97 11.51 -12.47 4.56
C LEU A 97 10.93 -12.08 3.20
N VAL A 98 11.25 -10.88 2.67
CA VAL A 98 10.82 -10.49 1.31
C VAL A 98 11.35 -11.45 0.25
N HIS A 99 12.65 -11.78 0.28
CA HIS A 99 13.25 -12.70 -0.69
C HIS A 99 12.63 -14.12 -0.64
N LEU A 100 12.11 -14.54 0.52
CA LEU A 100 11.41 -15.81 0.66
C LEU A 100 10.13 -15.86 -0.18
N PHE A 101 9.53 -14.71 -0.48
CA PHE A 101 8.29 -14.58 -1.26
C PHE A 101 8.49 -14.17 -2.73
N GLU A 102 9.64 -13.57 -3.08
CA GLU A 102 9.95 -13.09 -4.45
C GLU A 102 9.93 -14.16 -5.55
N ASN A 103 10.12 -15.45 -5.22
CA ASN A 103 10.28 -16.53 -6.21
C ASN A 103 8.97 -17.18 -6.67
N LYS A 104 7.88 -16.41 -6.76
CA LYS A 104 6.52 -16.95 -7.01
C LYS A 104 6.07 -17.97 -5.95
N SER A 105 6.68 -17.89 -4.78
CA SER A 105 6.34 -18.64 -3.58
C SER A 105 5.01 -18.21 -2.96
N ALA A 106 4.28 -17.27 -3.56
CA ALA A 106 2.88 -17.02 -3.23
C ALA A 106 2.04 -18.31 -3.26
N CYS A 107 2.32 -19.25 -4.18
CA CYS A 107 1.67 -20.56 -4.19
C CYS A 107 1.97 -21.42 -2.93
N LEU A 108 2.96 -21.07 -2.11
CA LEU A 108 3.24 -21.70 -0.82
C LEU A 108 2.22 -21.29 0.23
N PHE A 109 1.72 -20.05 0.22
CA PHE A 109 0.63 -19.63 1.10
C PHE A 109 -0.65 -20.46 0.91
N GLN A 110 -0.88 -21.04 -0.28
CA GLN A 110 -2.07 -21.86 -0.54
C GLN A 110 -2.03 -23.17 0.26
N LYS A 111 -0.84 -23.58 0.69
CA LYS A 111 -0.58 -24.85 1.37
C LYS A 111 -0.22 -24.67 2.84
N LEU A 112 -0.14 -23.42 3.31
CA LEU A 112 0.15 -23.12 4.70
C LEU A 112 -1.08 -23.44 5.57
N GLU A 113 -0.81 -23.92 6.77
CA GLU A 113 -1.83 -24.03 7.80
C GLU A 113 -2.31 -22.64 8.22
N SER A 114 -3.59 -22.51 8.59
CA SER A 114 -4.20 -21.22 8.92
C SER A 114 -3.44 -20.45 10.02
N GLN A 115 -2.93 -21.16 11.03
CA GLN A 115 -2.13 -20.57 12.10
C GLN A 115 -0.82 -19.96 11.58
N VAL A 116 -0.12 -20.68 10.71
CA VAL A 116 1.14 -20.21 10.11
C VAL A 116 0.90 -18.97 9.25
N THR A 117 -0.20 -18.94 8.50
CA THR A 117 -0.60 -17.77 7.73
C THR A 117 -0.88 -16.56 8.63
N ASP A 118 -1.60 -16.75 9.75
CA ASP A 118 -1.86 -15.67 10.71
C ASP A 118 -0.57 -15.15 11.36
N ASP A 119 0.38 -16.03 11.69
CA ASP A 119 1.66 -15.64 12.27
C ASP A 119 2.53 -14.82 11.30
N ILE A 120 2.56 -15.18 10.01
CA ILE A 120 3.27 -14.42 8.98
C ILE A 120 2.60 -13.08 8.73
N LEU A 121 1.26 -13.06 8.58
CA LEU A 121 0.51 -11.82 8.37
C LEU A 121 0.65 -10.88 9.58
N GLY A 122 0.56 -11.41 10.79
CA GLY A 122 0.80 -10.67 12.03
C GLY A 122 2.20 -10.07 12.06
N LEU A 123 3.23 -10.87 11.77
CA LEU A 123 4.61 -10.39 11.69
C LEU A 123 4.77 -9.25 10.68
N ILE A 124 4.15 -9.37 9.49
CA ILE A 124 4.20 -8.33 8.45
C ILE A 124 3.52 -7.05 8.94
N PHE A 125 2.25 -7.14 9.33
CA PHE A 125 1.45 -5.96 9.71
C PHE A 125 1.96 -5.26 10.97
N ASP A 126 2.43 -6.01 11.97
CA ASP A 126 2.95 -5.43 13.22
C ASP A 126 4.25 -4.65 13.02
N ASN A 127 5.00 -4.98 11.96
CA ASN A 127 6.32 -4.41 11.69
C ASN A 127 6.36 -3.54 10.43
N LEU A 128 5.24 -3.41 9.69
CA LEU A 128 5.17 -2.68 8.41
C LEU A 128 5.57 -1.20 8.55
N ILE A 129 5.24 -0.56 9.68
CA ILE A 129 5.63 0.83 9.97
C ILE A 129 7.16 0.98 10.08
N GLN A 130 7.83 -0.01 10.68
CA GLN A 130 9.26 0.03 10.93
C GLN A 130 10.06 -0.49 9.73
N HIS A 131 9.47 -1.38 8.94
CA HIS A 131 10.09 -2.07 7.81
C HIS A 131 9.16 -2.06 6.59
N PRO A 132 9.06 -0.93 5.85
CA PRO A 132 8.06 -0.75 4.79
C PRO A 132 8.19 -1.76 3.65
N LYS A 133 9.40 -2.30 3.42
CA LYS A 133 9.68 -3.31 2.40
C LYS A 133 8.84 -4.59 2.55
N LEU A 134 8.32 -4.87 3.75
CA LEU A 134 7.42 -6.00 3.99
C LEU A 134 6.11 -5.91 3.19
N ILE A 135 5.75 -4.73 2.67
CA ILE A 135 4.60 -4.53 1.78
C ILE A 135 4.71 -5.38 0.50
N LEU A 136 5.93 -5.62 0.01
CA LEU A 136 6.18 -6.40 -1.21
C LEU A 136 5.69 -7.85 -1.07
N ILE A 137 5.68 -8.39 0.15
CA ILE A 137 5.14 -9.72 0.43
C ILE A 137 3.62 -9.71 0.26
N LEU A 138 2.94 -8.65 0.74
CA LEU A 138 1.51 -8.49 0.54
C LEU A 138 1.21 -8.35 -0.96
N GLU A 139 1.93 -7.50 -1.69
CA GLU A 139 1.77 -7.39 -3.16
C GLU A 139 1.84 -8.76 -3.87
N GLN A 140 2.81 -9.61 -3.49
CA GLN A 140 3.00 -10.94 -4.09
C GLN A 140 1.93 -11.97 -3.71
N ILE A 141 1.46 -11.98 -2.45
CA ILE A 141 0.34 -12.84 -2.04
C ILE A 141 -0.90 -12.50 -2.88
N TRP A 142 -1.06 -11.23 -3.19
CA TRP A 142 -2.28 -10.70 -3.77
C TRP A 142 -2.35 -10.72 -5.29
N GLU A 143 -1.23 -10.81 -6.01
CA GLU A 143 -1.24 -11.16 -7.44
C GLU A 143 -1.95 -12.51 -7.69
N ASN A 144 -2.12 -13.35 -6.66
CA ASN A 144 -2.78 -14.64 -6.74
C ASN A 144 -4.19 -14.61 -6.12
N LYS A 145 -5.20 -14.34 -6.95
CA LYS A 145 -6.62 -14.23 -6.56
C LYS A 145 -7.14 -15.36 -5.64
N LYS A 146 -6.68 -16.60 -5.82
CA LYS A 146 -7.11 -17.75 -5.01
C LYS A 146 -6.64 -17.69 -3.55
N LEU A 147 -5.51 -17.04 -3.28
CA LEU A 147 -4.98 -16.88 -1.93
C LEU A 147 -5.78 -15.90 -1.09
N ILE A 148 -6.34 -14.91 -1.78
CA ILE A 148 -7.09 -13.85 -1.15
C ILE A 148 -8.41 -14.40 -0.64
N ASP A 149 -9.14 -15.13 -1.48
CA ASP A 149 -10.41 -15.77 -1.08
C ASP A 149 -10.25 -16.69 0.13
N LEU A 150 -9.09 -17.35 0.28
CA LEU A 150 -8.81 -18.28 1.38
C LEU A 150 -8.39 -17.60 2.69
N ASN A 151 -7.75 -16.43 2.63
CA ASN A 151 -7.14 -15.77 3.79
C ASN A 151 -7.75 -14.38 4.09
N GLU A 152 -8.84 -14.03 3.40
CA GLU A 152 -9.48 -12.72 3.42
C GLU A 152 -9.77 -12.23 4.85
N SER A 153 -10.38 -13.08 5.70
CA SER A 153 -10.76 -12.69 7.06
C SER A 153 -9.57 -12.30 7.92
N ASN A 154 -8.49 -13.08 7.86
CA ASN A 154 -7.31 -12.85 8.71
C ASN A 154 -6.56 -11.60 8.25
N TYR A 155 -6.42 -11.41 6.93
CA TYR A 155 -5.83 -10.21 6.38
C TYR A 155 -6.60 -8.95 6.77
N LEU A 156 -7.93 -8.94 6.60
CA LEU A 156 -8.74 -7.75 6.89
C LEU A 156 -8.67 -7.39 8.38
N ILE A 157 -8.72 -8.37 9.29
CA ILE A 157 -8.57 -8.13 10.73
C ILE A 157 -7.20 -7.50 11.04
N LYS A 158 -6.10 -8.06 10.52
CA LYS A 158 -4.75 -7.54 10.75
C LYS A 158 -4.53 -6.17 10.11
N PHE A 159 -5.11 -5.94 8.94
CA PHE A 159 -5.09 -4.63 8.28
C PHE A 159 -5.84 -3.57 9.10
N GLU A 160 -7.01 -3.91 9.64
CA GLU A 160 -7.73 -3.02 10.55
C GLU A 160 -6.94 -2.73 11.84
N GLU A 161 -6.29 -3.73 12.43
CA GLU A 161 -5.40 -3.56 13.59
C GLU A 161 -4.21 -2.63 13.26
N TYR A 162 -3.58 -2.81 12.09
CA TYR A 162 -2.50 -1.96 11.60
C TYR A 162 -2.93 -0.50 11.46
N LEU A 163 -4.09 -0.25 10.87
CA LEU A 163 -4.66 1.09 10.71
C LEU A 163 -4.99 1.74 12.05
N TYR A 164 -5.51 0.97 13.01
CA TYR A 164 -5.80 1.48 14.36
C TYR A 164 -4.53 1.82 15.15
N LYS A 165 -3.50 0.95 15.09
CA LYS A 165 -2.21 1.19 15.74
C LYS A 165 -1.57 2.49 15.28
N ALA A 166 -1.64 2.78 13.98
CA ALA A 166 -1.12 4.03 13.42
C ALA A 166 -1.89 5.28 13.88
N GLN A 167 -3.21 5.18 14.11
CA GLN A 167 -4.02 6.29 14.63
C GLN A 167 -3.73 6.60 16.10
N SER A 168 -3.40 5.59 16.90
CA SER A 168 -3.22 5.73 18.35
C SER A 168 -1.89 6.35 18.79
N LYS A 169 -0.92 6.49 17.88
CA LYS A 169 0.42 7.02 18.20
C LYS A 169 0.59 8.40 17.57
N GLU A 170 0.33 9.43 18.37
CA GLU A 170 0.62 10.84 18.08
C GLU A 170 2.11 11.08 17.70
N GLU A 171 2.98 10.10 17.97
CA GLU A 171 4.43 10.13 17.79
C GLU A 171 4.95 9.50 16.48
N VAL A 172 4.07 9.14 15.53
CA VAL A 172 4.52 8.69 14.20
C VAL A 172 5.12 9.90 13.46
N ARG A 173 6.45 10.11 13.62
CA ARG A 173 7.23 11.12 12.89
C ARG A 173 6.84 11.11 11.41
N GLN A 174 6.77 12.27 10.77
CA GLN A 174 6.30 12.46 9.39
C GLN A 174 6.85 11.43 8.37
N GLN A 175 8.08 10.93 8.53
CA GLN A 175 8.66 9.86 7.71
C GLN A 175 7.93 8.51 7.84
N GLN A 176 7.57 8.10 9.07
CA GLN A 176 6.84 6.86 9.32
C GLN A 176 5.38 6.98 8.90
N LEU A 177 4.81 8.19 8.94
CA LEU A 177 3.48 8.48 8.43
C LEU A 177 3.43 8.34 6.90
N ARG A 178 4.50 8.77 6.21
CA ARG A 178 4.67 8.56 4.77
C ARG A 178 4.69 7.09 4.37
N ASP A 179 5.56 6.31 5.00
CA ASP A 179 5.65 4.88 4.73
C ASP A 179 4.33 4.17 5.09
N HIS A 180 3.65 4.66 6.14
CA HIS A 180 2.34 4.17 6.54
C HIS A 180 1.26 4.44 5.49
N VAL A 181 1.12 5.69 5.02
CA VAL A 181 0.11 6.07 4.01
C VAL A 181 0.37 5.35 2.69
N GLY A 182 1.63 5.27 2.25
CA GLY A 182 2.02 4.50 1.08
C GLY A 182 1.62 3.03 1.22
N GLY A 183 1.93 2.40 2.37
CA GLY A 183 1.53 1.02 2.65
C GLY A 183 0.01 0.81 2.68
N VAL A 184 -0.77 1.77 3.21
CA VAL A 184 -2.23 1.72 3.20
C VAL A 184 -2.78 1.84 1.78
N CYS A 185 -2.28 2.79 0.97
CA CYS A 185 -2.66 2.94 -0.43
C CYS A 185 -2.32 1.70 -1.25
N SER A 186 -1.14 1.11 -1.06
CA SER A 186 -0.78 -0.17 -1.67
C SER A 186 -1.77 -1.25 -1.25
N CYS A 187 -2.01 -1.47 0.05
CA CYS A 187 -2.96 -2.47 0.54
C CYS A 187 -4.37 -2.29 -0.03
N LEU A 188 -4.87 -1.05 -0.10
CA LEU A 188 -6.19 -0.75 -0.64
C LEU A 188 -6.26 -0.89 -2.17
N SER A 189 -5.21 -0.49 -2.90
CA SER A 189 -5.13 -0.71 -4.36
C SER A 189 -5.19 -2.17 -4.73
N ILE A 190 -4.55 -3.00 -3.92
CA ILE A 190 -4.53 -4.43 -4.06
C ILE A 190 -5.92 -5.03 -3.76
N LEU A 191 -6.61 -4.54 -2.72
CA LEU A 191 -7.98 -4.95 -2.36
C LEU A 191 -9.03 -4.65 -3.44
N THR A 192 -8.79 -3.65 -4.29
CA THR A 192 -9.76 -3.22 -5.31
C THR A 192 -9.78 -4.09 -6.57
N GLN A 193 -8.75 -4.91 -6.77
CA GLN A 193 -8.63 -5.84 -7.90
C GLN A 193 -9.42 -7.15 -7.71
N LEU A 194 -10.19 -7.24 -6.63
CA LEU A 194 -10.91 -8.40 -6.15
C LEU A 194 -12.35 -8.52 -6.66
N SER A 195 -13.00 -9.65 -6.33
CA SER A 195 -14.40 -9.94 -6.70
C SER A 195 -15.40 -8.90 -6.15
N LEU A 196 -16.58 -8.80 -6.77
CA LEU A 196 -17.65 -7.84 -6.42
C LEU A 196 -18.07 -7.86 -4.93
N GLN A 197 -18.02 -9.01 -4.24
CA GLN A 197 -18.33 -9.08 -2.80
C GLN A 197 -17.22 -8.49 -1.93
N GLN A 198 -15.96 -8.60 -2.38
CA GLN A 198 -14.79 -8.07 -1.68
C GLN A 198 -14.63 -6.57 -1.91
N GLN A 199 -15.06 -6.07 -3.07
CA GLN A 199 -15.16 -4.64 -3.34
C GLN A 199 -16.01 -3.91 -2.30
N ALA A 200 -17.14 -4.48 -1.85
CA ALA A 200 -17.99 -3.87 -0.81
C ALA A 200 -17.27 -3.72 0.55
N LYS A 201 -16.48 -4.71 0.96
CA LYS A 201 -15.67 -4.61 2.20
C LYS A 201 -14.48 -3.68 2.05
N CYS A 202 -13.81 -3.72 0.89
CA CYS A 202 -12.77 -2.75 0.56
C CYS A 202 -13.32 -1.32 0.60
N LEU A 203 -14.55 -1.12 0.10
CA LEU A 203 -15.24 0.16 0.13
C LEU A 203 -15.53 0.63 1.56
N GLN A 204 -15.98 -0.27 2.44
CA GLN A 204 -16.15 0.03 3.86
C GLN A 204 -14.82 0.36 4.55
N LEU A 205 -13.73 -0.31 4.18
CA LEU A 205 -12.39 -0.01 4.71
C LEU A 205 -11.85 1.31 4.17
N MET A 206 -12.05 1.61 2.89
CA MET A 206 -11.74 2.91 2.30
C MET A 206 -12.51 4.01 3.02
N GLN A 207 -13.81 3.85 3.20
CA GLN A 207 -14.66 4.77 3.96
C GLN A 207 -14.12 4.99 5.39
N LYS A 208 -13.84 3.91 6.13
CA LYS A 208 -13.41 3.97 7.53
C LYS A 208 -12.00 4.54 7.72
N TYR A 209 -11.09 4.37 6.76
CA TYR A 209 -9.66 4.61 6.96
C TYR A 209 -9.04 5.61 5.97
N VAL A 210 -9.40 5.59 4.68
CA VAL A 210 -8.92 6.62 3.74
C VAL A 210 -9.42 7.99 4.16
N PHE A 211 -10.68 8.11 4.57
CA PHE A 211 -11.20 9.36 5.09
C PHE A 211 -10.42 9.84 6.33
N LYS A 212 -10.08 8.92 7.25
CA LYS A 212 -9.25 9.26 8.40
C LYS A 212 -7.84 9.70 8.01
N ILE A 213 -7.25 9.10 6.98
CA ILE A 213 -5.94 9.51 6.44
C ILE A 213 -6.01 10.91 5.84
N LEU A 214 -7.08 11.25 5.11
CA LEU A 214 -7.29 12.61 4.59
C LEU A 214 -7.41 13.63 5.74
N LEU A 215 -7.94 13.23 6.90
CA LEU A 215 -8.01 14.11 8.08
C LEU A 215 -6.68 14.21 8.86
N LEU A 216 -5.72 13.31 8.62
CA LEU A 216 -4.38 13.42 9.20
C LEU A 216 -3.60 14.51 8.45
N HIS A 217 -2.79 15.29 9.17
CA HIS A 217 -1.88 16.27 8.57
C HIS A 217 -0.69 15.56 7.90
N VAL A 218 -0.97 14.82 6.83
CA VAL A 218 0.00 14.11 6.00
C VAL A 218 0.73 15.08 5.06
N PRO A 219 1.98 14.82 4.66
CA PRO A 219 2.65 15.65 3.68
C PRO A 219 1.98 15.56 2.30
N ASN A 220 2.27 16.56 1.44
CA ASN A 220 1.55 16.74 0.18
C ASN A 220 1.69 15.56 -0.79
N GLU A 221 2.85 14.89 -0.84
CA GLU A 221 3.09 13.76 -1.75
C GLU A 221 2.17 12.58 -1.43
N GLU A 222 1.98 12.30 -0.16
CA GLU A 222 1.13 11.21 0.34
C GLU A 222 -0.34 11.54 0.13
N LEU A 223 -0.73 12.80 0.38
CA LEU A 223 -2.08 13.25 0.10
C LEU A 223 -2.42 13.11 -1.39
N ILE A 224 -1.48 13.44 -2.28
CA ILE A 224 -1.60 13.23 -3.73
C ILE A 224 -1.82 11.74 -4.05
N GLN A 225 -1.01 10.84 -3.47
CA GLN A 225 -1.16 9.40 -3.70
C GLN A 225 -2.53 8.87 -3.26
N VAL A 226 -3.01 9.32 -2.10
CA VAL A 226 -4.34 8.94 -1.60
C VAL A 226 -5.44 9.45 -2.53
N LEU A 227 -5.39 10.71 -2.95
CA LEU A 227 -6.41 11.28 -3.84
C LEU A 227 -6.40 10.62 -5.23
N GLN A 228 -5.22 10.35 -5.80
CA GLN A 228 -5.07 9.61 -7.05
C GLN A 228 -5.61 8.19 -6.93
N PHE A 229 -5.35 7.53 -5.80
CA PHE A 229 -5.90 6.20 -5.53
C PHE A 229 -7.44 6.22 -5.55
N ILE A 230 -8.06 7.14 -4.81
CA ILE A 230 -9.54 7.28 -4.80
C ILE A 230 -10.07 7.56 -6.20
N GLN A 231 -9.38 8.41 -6.98
CA GLN A 231 -9.78 8.76 -8.34
C GLN A 231 -9.81 7.51 -9.24
N ILE A 232 -8.76 6.69 -9.21
CA ILE A 232 -8.69 5.43 -9.95
C ILE A 232 -9.85 4.52 -9.57
N GLN A 233 -10.18 4.45 -8.28
CA GLN A 233 -11.30 3.64 -7.81
C GLN A 233 -12.64 4.13 -8.36
N VAL A 234 -12.94 5.41 -8.21
CA VAL A 234 -14.18 6.01 -8.71
C VAL A 234 -14.33 5.84 -10.22
N LEU A 235 -13.24 5.97 -10.98
CA LEU A 235 -13.25 5.74 -12.43
C LEU A 235 -13.49 4.26 -12.79
N SER A 236 -13.03 3.33 -11.96
CA SER A 236 -13.22 1.89 -12.18
C SER A 236 -14.62 1.39 -11.81
N ASP A 237 -15.20 1.91 -10.72
CA ASP A 237 -16.57 1.64 -10.29
C ASP A 237 -17.23 2.94 -9.77
N PRO A 238 -18.06 3.59 -10.58
CA PRO A 238 -18.77 4.81 -10.18
C PRO A 238 -19.68 4.65 -8.97
N LYS A 239 -20.10 3.42 -8.61
CA LYS A 239 -20.93 3.18 -7.42
C LYS A 239 -20.17 3.50 -6.14
N ILE A 240 -18.84 3.55 -6.18
CA ILE A 240 -17.99 3.91 -5.04
C ILE A 240 -18.35 5.30 -4.49
N CYS A 241 -18.81 6.22 -5.35
CA CYS A 241 -19.27 7.54 -4.93
C CYS A 241 -20.36 7.49 -3.85
N CYS A 242 -21.26 6.49 -3.86
CA CYS A 242 -22.31 6.42 -2.85
C CYS A 242 -21.81 6.10 -1.43
N TYR A 243 -20.66 5.43 -1.33
CA TYR A 243 -20.01 5.13 -0.06
C TYR A 243 -19.14 6.30 0.43
N LEU A 244 -18.51 7.03 -0.49
CA LEU A 244 -17.66 8.18 -0.15
C LEU A 244 -18.47 9.34 0.43
N VAL A 245 -19.67 9.64 -0.11
CA VAL A 245 -20.44 10.83 0.28
C VAL A 245 -20.95 10.79 1.73
N GLN A 246 -21.03 9.63 2.37
CA GLN A 246 -21.64 9.47 3.70
C GLN A 246 -20.87 10.12 4.85
N ASP A 247 -19.57 10.42 4.70
CA ASP A 247 -18.70 10.90 5.80
C ASP A 247 -18.14 12.31 5.59
N ASN A 248 -18.91 13.26 5.04
CA ASN A 248 -18.42 14.62 4.75
C ASN A 248 -17.22 14.65 3.78
N PHE A 249 -17.04 13.62 2.96
CA PHE A 249 -15.93 13.49 2.01
C PHE A 249 -15.80 14.72 1.10
N CYS A 250 -16.92 15.12 0.49
CA CYS A 250 -16.95 16.32 -0.35
C CYS A 250 -16.60 17.59 0.44
N GLU A 251 -17.01 17.72 1.71
CA GLU A 251 -16.63 18.88 2.53
C GLU A 251 -15.12 18.89 2.84
N THR A 252 -14.50 17.73 3.05
CA THR A 252 -13.05 17.60 3.23
C THR A 252 -12.31 17.98 1.96
N LEU A 253 -12.73 17.47 0.80
CA LEU A 253 -12.16 17.86 -0.49
C LEU A 253 -12.30 19.36 -0.75
N MET A 254 -13.45 19.95 -0.37
CA MET A 254 -13.69 21.39 -0.46
C MET A 254 -12.81 22.23 0.47
N LYS A 255 -12.24 21.68 1.55
CA LYS A 255 -11.21 22.37 2.34
C LYS A 255 -9.84 22.29 1.65
N PHE A 256 -9.59 21.19 0.94
CA PHE A 256 -8.32 21.00 0.24
C PHE A 256 -8.16 21.91 -0.96
N THR A 257 -9.26 22.28 -1.62
CA THR A 257 -9.26 23.28 -2.70
C THR A 257 -8.72 24.64 -2.25
N ASP A 258 -8.69 24.93 -0.95
CA ASP A 258 -8.26 26.24 -0.43
C ASP A 258 -6.86 26.25 0.19
N SER A 259 -6.45 25.11 0.74
CA SER A 259 -5.38 25.07 1.74
C SER A 259 -4.10 24.41 1.23
N PHE A 260 -4.13 23.84 0.03
CA PHE A 260 -3.06 23.02 -0.52
C PHE A 260 -2.57 23.51 -1.88
N ASN A 261 -1.50 22.88 -2.37
CA ASN A 261 -0.90 23.18 -3.67
C ASN A 261 -1.83 22.83 -4.84
N THR A 262 -1.48 23.33 -6.03
CA THR A 262 -2.28 23.19 -7.26
C THR A 262 -2.61 21.72 -7.60
N GLU A 263 -1.68 20.78 -7.42
CA GLU A 263 -1.93 19.36 -7.73
C GLU A 263 -3.04 18.77 -6.83
N ILE A 264 -3.00 19.04 -5.53
CA ILE A 264 -4.02 18.59 -4.59
C ILE A 264 -5.37 19.28 -4.88
N GLN A 265 -5.34 20.56 -5.24
CA GLN A 265 -6.54 21.29 -5.65
C GLN A 265 -7.19 20.64 -6.88
N ILE A 266 -6.41 20.34 -7.92
CA ILE A 266 -6.91 19.68 -9.15
C ILE A 266 -7.49 18.31 -8.82
N LEU A 267 -6.79 17.47 -8.05
CA LEU A 267 -7.28 16.14 -7.68
C LEU A 267 -8.57 16.22 -6.85
N SER A 268 -8.67 17.20 -5.96
CA SER A 268 -9.88 17.43 -5.16
C SER A 268 -11.06 17.86 -6.03
N ILE A 269 -10.84 18.81 -6.97
CA ILE A 269 -11.85 19.27 -7.92
C ILE A 269 -12.31 18.12 -8.82
N ASN A 270 -11.38 17.29 -9.29
CA ASN A 270 -11.69 16.12 -10.09
C ASN A 270 -12.61 15.15 -9.35
N LEU A 271 -12.23 14.76 -8.12
CA LEU A 271 -13.02 13.85 -7.29
C LEU A 271 -14.41 14.43 -6.94
N ILE A 272 -14.50 15.73 -6.65
CA ILE A 272 -15.78 16.42 -6.46
C ILE A 272 -16.63 16.32 -7.74
N SER A 273 -16.04 16.60 -8.91
CA SER A 273 -16.75 16.53 -10.20
C SER A 273 -17.29 15.13 -10.52
N LEU A 274 -16.48 14.09 -10.28
CA LEU A 274 -16.88 12.69 -10.48
C LEU A 274 -17.99 12.29 -9.49
N THR A 275 -17.89 12.73 -8.25
CA THR A 275 -18.91 12.44 -7.22
C THR A 275 -20.24 13.09 -7.59
N ILE A 276 -20.23 14.35 -8.04
CA ILE A 276 -21.42 15.07 -8.53
C ILE A 276 -22.03 14.37 -9.74
N GLN A 277 -21.21 13.93 -10.69
CA GLN A 277 -21.67 13.27 -11.91
C GLN A 277 -22.36 11.94 -11.60
N HIS A 278 -21.78 11.13 -10.71
CA HIS A 278 -22.23 9.75 -10.48
C HIS A 278 -23.21 9.60 -9.31
N TYR A 279 -23.23 10.53 -8.35
CA TYR A 279 -24.08 10.43 -7.18
C TYR A 279 -24.62 11.79 -6.68
N PRO A 280 -25.38 12.52 -7.52
CA PRO A 280 -25.82 13.89 -7.21
C PRO A 280 -26.87 13.99 -6.09
N GLU A 281 -27.69 12.95 -5.90
CA GLU A 281 -28.89 13.00 -5.07
C GLU A 281 -28.61 13.14 -3.56
N SER A 282 -27.40 12.78 -3.13
CA SER A 282 -26.98 12.82 -1.72
C SER A 282 -26.14 14.05 -1.38
N LEU A 283 -25.87 14.91 -2.36
CA LEU A 283 -24.96 16.05 -2.21
C LEU A 283 -25.73 17.31 -1.83
N SER A 284 -25.63 17.71 -0.57
CA SER A 284 -26.10 19.01 -0.10
C SER A 284 -24.96 20.04 -0.14
N PHE A 285 -24.65 20.56 -1.33
CA PHE A 285 -23.72 21.70 -1.42
C PHE A 285 -24.45 23.01 -1.13
N TYR A 286 -23.92 23.79 -0.19
CA TYR A 286 -24.38 25.15 0.01
C TYR A 286 -23.84 26.05 -1.10
N LYS A 287 -24.60 27.07 -1.51
CA LYS A 287 -24.18 28.03 -2.54
C LYS A 287 -22.77 28.57 -2.32
N ALA A 288 -22.41 28.89 -1.07
CA ALA A 288 -21.08 29.37 -0.70
C ALA A 288 -19.94 28.37 -1.00
N GLN A 289 -20.20 27.06 -0.88
CA GLN A 289 -19.22 26.03 -1.25
C GLN A 289 -19.05 26.02 -2.78
N MET A 290 -20.15 26.06 -3.54
CA MET A 290 -20.08 26.08 -5.00
C MET A 290 -19.38 27.34 -5.53
N ASP A 291 -19.69 28.52 -4.98
CA ASP A 291 -19.02 29.77 -5.32
C ASP A 291 -17.50 29.67 -5.05
N LYS A 292 -17.12 28.99 -3.97
CA LYS A 292 -15.72 28.75 -3.63
C LYS A 292 -15.04 27.82 -4.63
N LEU A 293 -15.68 26.71 -4.99
CA LEU A 293 -15.19 25.79 -6.02
C LEU A 293 -14.93 26.53 -7.34
N ALA A 294 -15.88 27.38 -7.76
CA ALA A 294 -15.73 28.21 -8.95
C ALA A 294 -14.52 29.16 -8.85
N SER A 295 -14.32 29.79 -7.69
CA SER A 295 -13.18 30.69 -7.48
C SER A 295 -11.83 29.97 -7.55
N THR A 296 -11.73 28.75 -7.00
CA THR A 296 -10.50 27.93 -7.09
C THR A 296 -10.25 27.48 -8.52
N ILE A 297 -11.28 27.04 -9.24
CA ILE A 297 -11.16 26.69 -10.66
C ILE A 297 -10.67 27.91 -11.45
N LEU A 298 -11.26 29.09 -11.23
CA LEU A 298 -10.87 30.33 -11.90
C LEU A 298 -9.41 30.70 -11.63
N TYR A 299 -8.96 30.55 -10.38
CA TYR A 299 -7.56 30.74 -10.01
C TYR A 299 -6.63 29.80 -10.80
N ILE A 300 -6.97 28.51 -10.87
CA ILE A 300 -6.15 27.50 -11.58
C ILE A 300 -6.11 27.82 -13.09
N VAL A 301 -7.25 28.10 -13.72
CA VAL A 301 -7.30 28.38 -15.18
C VAL A 301 -6.70 29.73 -15.57
N SER A 302 -6.58 30.65 -14.62
CA SER A 302 -5.90 31.93 -14.85
C SER A 302 -4.38 31.80 -14.78
N GLY A 303 -3.84 30.67 -14.31
CA GLY A 303 -2.42 30.40 -14.22
C GLY A 303 -1.71 30.21 -15.58
N GLU A 304 -0.40 29.96 -15.50
CA GLU A 304 0.49 29.71 -16.65
C GLU A 304 0.84 28.22 -16.85
N ASP A 305 0.24 27.32 -16.05
CA ASP A 305 0.49 25.87 -16.15
C ASP A 305 -0.48 25.21 -17.14
N ASP A 306 0.01 25.01 -18.38
CA ASP A 306 -0.75 24.37 -19.47
C ASP A 306 -1.19 22.93 -19.14
N LEU A 307 -0.43 22.20 -18.32
CA LEU A 307 -0.79 20.85 -17.92
C LEU A 307 -1.98 20.86 -16.95
N ALA A 308 -1.95 21.76 -15.97
CA ALA A 308 -3.05 22.01 -15.04
C ALA A 308 -4.33 22.44 -15.78
N LEU A 309 -4.19 23.29 -16.79
CA LEU A 309 -5.28 23.74 -17.66
C LEU A 309 -5.98 22.59 -18.39
N SER A 310 -5.22 21.68 -19.00
CA SER A 310 -5.80 20.54 -19.71
C SER A 310 -6.57 19.59 -18.78
N ARG A 311 -6.04 19.37 -17.56
CA ARG A 311 -6.62 18.46 -16.57
C ARG A 311 -7.94 18.98 -16.03
N ILE A 312 -8.02 20.29 -15.76
CA ILE A 312 -9.22 20.90 -15.17
C ILE A 312 -10.33 21.17 -16.18
N ALA A 313 -10.00 21.33 -17.48
CA ALA A 313 -10.99 21.56 -18.53
C ALA A 313 -12.03 20.43 -18.62
N MET A 314 -11.61 19.16 -18.48
CA MET A 314 -12.52 18.02 -18.44
C MET A 314 -13.47 18.07 -17.22
N ASP A 315 -12.97 18.50 -16.07
CA ASP A 315 -13.76 18.60 -14.84
C ASP A 315 -14.77 19.74 -14.93
N VAL A 316 -14.38 20.88 -15.52
CA VAL A 316 -15.28 22.00 -15.82
C VAL A 316 -16.39 21.55 -16.77
N GLN A 317 -16.07 20.79 -17.82
CA GLN A 317 -17.09 20.24 -18.72
C GLN A 317 -18.06 19.32 -17.97
N ARG A 318 -17.56 18.39 -17.15
CA ARG A 318 -18.43 17.51 -16.34
C ARG A 318 -19.35 18.28 -15.39
N LEU A 319 -18.83 19.31 -14.73
CA LEU A 319 -19.62 20.14 -13.82
C LEU A 319 -20.66 20.99 -14.56
N LYS A 320 -20.31 21.50 -15.75
CA LYS A 320 -21.19 22.28 -16.63
C LYS A 320 -22.34 21.44 -17.20
N ASP A 321 -22.05 20.22 -17.63
CA ASP A 321 -23.07 19.32 -18.20
C ASP A 321 -23.82 18.55 -17.12
N GLY A 322 -23.30 18.59 -15.89
CA GLY A 322 -23.76 17.78 -14.78
C GLY A 322 -25.00 18.30 -14.04
N PRO A 323 -25.43 17.55 -13.01
CA PRO A 323 -26.65 17.81 -12.25
C PRO A 323 -26.70 19.18 -11.56
N LEU A 324 -25.53 19.79 -11.30
CA LEU A 324 -25.40 21.06 -10.60
C LEU A 324 -25.15 22.25 -11.53
N ARG A 325 -25.36 22.12 -12.84
CA ARG A 325 -25.12 23.18 -13.84
C ARG A 325 -25.76 24.53 -13.53
N ALA A 326 -26.91 24.53 -12.86
CA ALA A 326 -27.64 25.75 -12.51
C ALA A 326 -27.06 26.49 -11.29
N THR A 327 -26.12 25.87 -10.60
CA THR A 327 -25.59 26.32 -9.29
C THR A 327 -24.23 26.99 -9.41
N LEU A 328 -23.49 26.75 -10.50
CA LEU A 328 -22.16 27.29 -10.76
C LEU A 328 -22.21 28.24 -11.97
N GLN A 329 -21.66 29.45 -11.82
CA GLN A 329 -21.47 30.37 -12.94
C GLN A 329 -20.17 30.02 -13.67
N PHE A 330 -20.29 29.33 -14.81
CA PHE A 330 -19.13 28.89 -15.60
C PHE A 330 -18.68 29.87 -16.68
N ASP A 331 -19.47 30.91 -16.99
CA ASP A 331 -19.26 31.77 -18.16
C ASP A 331 -17.85 32.41 -18.19
N GLU A 332 -17.37 32.85 -17.03
CA GLU A 332 -16.04 33.44 -16.90
C GLU A 332 -14.92 32.40 -17.00
N ILE A 333 -15.11 31.23 -16.37
CA ILE A 333 -14.15 30.11 -16.41
C ILE A 333 -13.99 29.59 -17.85
N ILE A 334 -15.11 29.36 -18.56
CA ILE A 334 -15.11 28.89 -19.95
C ILE A 334 -14.45 29.91 -20.86
N LYS A 335 -14.73 31.21 -20.66
CA LYS A 335 -14.09 32.28 -21.42
C LYS A 335 -12.57 32.26 -21.28
N VAL A 336 -12.04 32.04 -20.07
CA VAL A 336 -10.59 31.91 -19.83
C VAL A 336 -10.03 30.66 -20.51
N LEU A 337 -10.72 29.51 -20.39
CA LEU A 337 -10.29 28.26 -21.02
C LEU A 337 -10.24 28.35 -22.56
N ILE A 338 -11.21 29.03 -23.18
CA ILE A 338 -11.22 29.31 -24.63
C ILE A 338 -10.05 30.22 -25.00
N GLN A 339 -9.81 31.29 -24.25
CA GLN A 339 -8.68 32.21 -24.50
C GLN A 339 -7.31 31.50 -24.41
N LYS A 340 -7.21 30.49 -23.54
CA LYS A 340 -6.00 29.68 -23.33
C LYS A 340 -5.90 28.47 -24.27
N GLN A 341 -6.82 28.30 -25.22
CA GLN A 341 -6.89 27.14 -26.13
C GLN A 341 -6.98 25.78 -25.41
N ALA A 342 -7.37 25.77 -24.13
CA ALA A 342 -7.60 24.56 -23.34
C ALA A 342 -9.05 24.05 -23.48
N TRP A 343 -9.81 24.63 -24.40
CA TRP A 343 -11.21 24.34 -24.68
C TRP A 343 -11.43 24.21 -26.18
N GLY A 344 -11.78 23.01 -26.66
CA GLY A 344 -12.25 22.84 -28.05
C GLY A 344 -11.46 21.93 -29.00
N GLU A 345 -10.56 21.06 -28.53
CA GLU A 345 -10.07 19.94 -29.38
C GLU A 345 -10.29 18.61 -28.64
N GLY A 346 -11.44 17.97 -28.88
CA GLY A 346 -11.77 16.62 -28.38
C GLY A 346 -13.03 16.46 -27.51
N VAL A 347 -13.80 17.53 -27.28
CA VAL A 347 -15.07 17.46 -26.52
C VAL A 347 -16.31 17.39 -27.43
N ASP A 348 -16.14 17.61 -28.73
CA ASP A 348 -17.19 17.45 -29.73
C ASP A 348 -16.89 16.27 -30.67
N GLY A 349 -17.65 15.19 -30.51
CA GLY A 349 -17.79 14.10 -31.47
C GLY A 349 -18.80 13.10 -30.92
N GLU A 350 -19.99 12.88 -31.49
CA GLU A 350 -20.59 13.27 -32.76
C GLU A 350 -22.11 13.37 -32.54
N TYR A 351 -22.80 14.09 -33.43
CA TYR A 351 -24.27 14.20 -33.50
C TYR A 351 -24.96 12.86 -33.82
#